data_AF-A0A166I168-F1
#
_entry.id   AF-A0A166I168-F1
#
_cell.length_a   1.000
_cell.length_b   1.000
_cell.length_c   1.000
_cell.angle_alpha   90.00
_cell.angle_beta   90.00
_cell.angle_gamma   90.00
#
_symmetry.space_group_name_H-M   'P 1'
#
loop_
_entity.id
_entity.type
_entity.pdbx_description
1 polymer ?
#
loop_
_entity_poly.entity_id
_entity_poly.type
_entity_poly.pdbx_seq_one_letter_code
_entity_poly.pdbx_strand_id
1 'polypeptide(L)'
;MDSSFLEELRSDPSGTVSLLRESLSNVDQGDSAPGHDTPHISECFYEVLRRPEATKDLIGTSAWSMVLAAGLPDVYVDTVASQDFFDRPLNIVSAVLSGFAGLCDKLATDAKAKSTTRSLMNRAVPLWSSIWTRCCADMERISEPQYKQKLILPLIELLYRFSGCYVVVHGQPPKKSFMPALGLLLYVLLDEDTSPQTLVFSLRCLSLCAKIDRPYGIHDAGDTGRAILPTNVTTLIGARKIVLRFKKTLSDPHALDYHSTYTCLLAVWAVAASPDIRPYVDMHGLFEGVNRAMSHLDSTHPDTEDRLRIWDLAQDIIRLLHSKRLTLGTPYCFAYSESVRGEDITDHFARGVRLAAEMNGDVIFDGHLDPTGRLYEAISDHIGLIHHLPHVPPAERANPVYAGPARLVEGMRTRAREVWWTSLCSLQAVEYRRPWETDPPRTEFGSIIDIWKSYGNRLGLREDVEQKRHQRDARHHCAWPGCPLYVEGSQEGLRACTGCGVSCYCSQDCQTEDWKRHKKECKRLKAASS
;
A
#
# COMPACT_ATOMS: atom_id res chain seq x y z
N MET A 1 -30.67 -21.36 -0.67
CA MET A 1 -30.67 -21.49 0.81
C MET A 1 -31.70 -22.53 1.16
N ASP A 2 -31.25 -23.56 1.84
CA ASP A 2 -32.12 -24.64 2.28
C ASP A 2 -33.04 -24.12 3.40
N SER A 3 -34.33 -23.98 3.10
CA SER A 3 -35.32 -23.51 4.07
C SER A 3 -35.47 -24.49 5.24
N SER A 4 -35.25 -25.78 4.99
CA SER A 4 -35.35 -26.80 6.04
C SER A 4 -34.23 -26.64 7.07
N PHE A 5 -32.99 -26.39 6.61
CA PHE A 5 -31.86 -26.11 7.50
C PHE A 5 -32.08 -24.86 8.36
N LEU A 6 -32.67 -23.80 7.80
CA LEU A 6 -33.00 -22.60 8.57
C LEU A 6 -34.05 -22.87 9.65
N GLU A 7 -35.07 -23.67 9.34
CA GLU A 7 -36.11 -24.06 10.30
C GLU A 7 -35.53 -24.95 11.40
N GLU A 8 -34.65 -25.87 11.05
CA GLU A 8 -33.90 -26.72 11.99
C GLU A 8 -33.01 -25.85 12.90
N LEU A 9 -32.18 -24.98 12.33
CA LEU A 9 -31.28 -24.09 13.09
C LEU A 9 -32.04 -23.13 14.02
N ARG A 10 -33.28 -22.77 13.68
CA ARG A 10 -34.16 -21.97 14.54
C ARG A 10 -34.79 -22.79 15.67
N SER A 11 -35.20 -24.02 15.36
CA SER A 11 -35.94 -24.87 16.29
C SER A 11 -35.03 -25.63 17.27
N ASP A 12 -33.86 -26.08 16.82
CA ASP A 12 -32.83 -26.73 17.64
C ASP A 12 -31.40 -26.27 17.28
N PRO A 13 -31.00 -25.04 17.68
CA PRO A 13 -29.70 -24.51 17.31
C PRO A 13 -28.52 -25.31 17.91
N SER A 14 -28.70 -25.91 19.09
CA SER A 14 -27.65 -26.70 19.74
C SER A 14 -27.48 -28.07 19.08
N GLY A 15 -28.59 -28.70 18.68
CA GLY A 15 -28.59 -29.92 17.87
C GLY A 15 -27.90 -29.70 16.53
N THR A 16 -28.21 -28.62 15.82
CA THR A 16 -27.55 -28.33 14.52
C THR A 16 -26.04 -28.11 14.65
N VAL A 17 -25.57 -27.45 15.72
CA VAL A 17 -24.13 -27.31 16.01
C VAL A 17 -23.49 -28.66 16.35
N SER A 18 -24.19 -29.52 17.08
CA SER A 18 -23.72 -30.86 17.42
C SER A 18 -23.63 -31.75 16.17
N LEU A 19 -24.64 -31.67 15.28
CA LEU A 19 -24.64 -32.34 13.98
C LEU A 19 -23.45 -31.92 13.12
N LEU A 20 -23.14 -30.61 13.05
CA LEU A 20 -21.95 -30.12 12.37
C LEU A 20 -20.67 -30.70 12.98
N ARG A 21 -20.56 -30.73 14.31
CA ARG A 21 -19.39 -31.27 15.02
C ARG A 21 -19.17 -32.75 14.70
N GLU A 22 -20.24 -33.56 14.77
CA GLU A 22 -20.20 -35.00 14.46
C GLU A 22 -19.84 -35.23 12.99
N SER A 23 -20.49 -34.49 12.08
CA SER A 23 -20.24 -34.54 10.65
C SER A 23 -18.78 -34.21 10.30
N LEU A 24 -18.19 -33.18 10.92
CA LEU A 24 -16.78 -32.83 10.73
C LEU A 24 -15.82 -33.81 11.41
N SER A 25 -16.25 -34.56 12.41
CA SER A 25 -15.40 -35.57 13.08
C SER A 25 -15.37 -36.90 12.32
N ASN A 26 -16.43 -37.23 11.57
CA ASN A 26 -16.60 -38.52 10.90
C ASN A 26 -16.16 -38.54 9.42
N VAL A 27 -15.62 -37.44 8.88
CA VAL A 27 -15.22 -37.33 7.45
C VAL A 27 -14.30 -38.47 7.01
N ASP A 28 -13.43 -38.96 7.90
CA ASP A 28 -12.44 -39.99 7.57
C ASP A 28 -13.03 -41.41 7.48
N GLN A 29 -14.24 -41.63 8.01
CA GLN A 29 -14.82 -42.97 8.07
C GLN A 29 -15.54 -43.38 6.77
N GLY A 30 -15.75 -42.47 5.82
CA GLY A 30 -16.47 -42.75 4.58
C GLY A 30 -17.96 -43.08 4.76
N ASP A 31 -18.43 -43.20 6.00
CA ASP A 31 -19.81 -43.48 6.38
C ASP A 31 -20.59 -42.17 6.51
N SER A 32 -21.06 -41.63 5.39
CA SER A 32 -22.05 -40.55 5.43
C SER A 32 -23.39 -41.12 5.90
N ALA A 33 -23.89 -40.61 7.04
CA ALA A 33 -25.26 -40.89 7.46
C ALA A 33 -26.23 -40.47 6.32
N PRO A 34 -27.22 -41.30 5.97
CA PRO A 34 -28.14 -40.99 4.87
C PRO A 34 -28.92 -39.71 5.18
N GLY A 35 -28.68 -38.66 4.39
CA GLY A 35 -29.45 -37.41 4.43
C GLY A 35 -28.67 -36.13 4.70
N HIS A 36 -27.42 -36.22 5.19
CA HIS A 36 -26.62 -35.02 5.50
C HIS A 36 -25.17 -35.18 5.05
N ASP A 37 -24.87 -34.67 3.85
CA ASP A 37 -23.50 -34.58 3.37
C ASP A 37 -22.74 -33.48 4.14
N THR A 38 -21.54 -33.77 4.65
CA THR A 38 -20.72 -32.83 5.45
C THR A 38 -20.45 -31.48 4.76
N PRO A 39 -20.11 -31.44 3.46
CA PRO A 39 -20.06 -30.21 2.68
C PRO A 39 -21.37 -29.42 2.74
N HIS A 40 -22.53 -30.08 2.64
CA HIS A 40 -23.85 -29.41 2.62
C HIS A 40 -24.14 -28.67 3.92
N ILE A 41 -23.92 -29.31 5.09
CA ILE A 41 -24.12 -28.66 6.39
C ILE A 41 -23.17 -27.46 6.54
N SER A 42 -21.89 -27.64 6.19
CA SER A 42 -20.89 -26.58 6.27
C SER A 42 -21.22 -25.39 5.35
N GLU A 43 -21.67 -25.68 4.13
CA GLU A 43 -22.13 -24.69 3.16
C GLU A 43 -23.40 -23.97 3.66
N CYS A 44 -24.34 -24.69 4.26
CA CYS A 44 -25.54 -24.09 4.85
C CYS A 44 -25.19 -23.11 5.98
N PHE A 45 -24.26 -23.47 6.89
CA PHE A 45 -23.75 -22.53 7.89
C PHE A 45 -23.06 -21.32 7.24
N TYR A 46 -22.22 -21.53 6.23
CA TYR A 46 -21.58 -20.43 5.50
C TYR A 46 -22.60 -19.48 4.86
N GLU A 47 -23.64 -20.01 4.22
CA GLU A 47 -24.72 -19.23 3.61
C GLU A 47 -25.50 -18.40 4.63
N VAL A 48 -25.74 -18.93 5.83
CA VAL A 48 -26.35 -18.17 6.94
C VAL A 48 -25.41 -17.07 7.44
N LEU A 49 -24.10 -17.34 7.49
CA LEU A 49 -23.11 -16.44 8.07
C LEU A 49 -22.64 -15.33 7.12
N ARG A 50 -22.54 -15.55 5.80
CA ARG A 50 -22.06 -14.52 4.85
C ARG A 50 -23.09 -13.46 4.52
N ARG A 51 -24.35 -13.66 4.89
CA ARG A 51 -25.45 -12.79 4.49
C ARG A 51 -25.27 -11.38 5.05
N PRO A 52 -25.62 -10.34 4.27
CA PRO A 52 -25.53 -8.96 4.71
C PRO A 52 -26.56 -8.66 5.81
N GLU A 53 -27.71 -9.34 5.83
CA GLU A 53 -28.66 -9.26 6.93
C GLU A 53 -27.97 -9.68 8.24
N ALA A 54 -28.40 -9.10 9.37
CA ALA A 54 -27.88 -9.58 10.64
C ALA A 54 -28.32 -11.04 10.79
N THR A 55 -27.40 -11.95 11.14
CA THR A 55 -27.75 -13.35 11.40
C THR A 55 -28.87 -13.46 12.44
N LYS A 56 -28.95 -12.48 13.35
CA LYS A 56 -30.03 -12.32 14.33
C LYS A 56 -31.40 -12.06 13.71
N ASP A 57 -31.46 -11.44 12.54
CA ASP A 57 -32.71 -11.23 11.80
C ASP A 57 -33.15 -12.54 11.11
N LEU A 58 -32.18 -13.35 10.67
CA LEU A 58 -32.43 -14.61 9.99
C LEU A 58 -32.90 -15.71 10.95
N ILE A 59 -32.21 -15.92 12.08
CA ILE A 59 -32.51 -17.03 13.01
C ILE A 59 -33.05 -16.58 14.37
N GLY A 60 -33.05 -15.28 14.66
CA GLY A 60 -33.41 -14.74 15.96
C GLY A 60 -32.21 -14.61 16.90
N THR A 61 -32.24 -13.57 17.75
CA THR A 61 -31.15 -13.32 18.73
C THR A 61 -30.99 -14.46 19.73
N SER A 62 -32.09 -15.11 20.13
CA SER A 62 -32.07 -16.26 21.04
C SER A 62 -31.35 -17.45 20.41
N ALA A 63 -31.76 -17.84 19.20
CA ALA A 63 -31.13 -18.95 18.46
C ALA A 63 -29.64 -18.69 18.24
N TRP A 64 -29.26 -17.48 17.80
CA TRP A 64 -27.85 -17.11 17.63
C TRP A 64 -27.05 -17.25 18.93
N SER A 65 -27.61 -16.81 20.06
CA SER A 65 -26.94 -16.94 21.36
C SER A 65 -26.77 -18.41 21.75
N MET A 66 -27.75 -19.27 21.45
CA MET A 66 -27.68 -20.71 21.66
C MET A 66 -26.62 -21.38 20.74
N VAL A 67 -26.53 -20.97 19.46
CA VAL A 67 -25.47 -21.43 18.54
C VAL A 67 -24.08 -21.13 19.09
N LEU A 68 -23.87 -19.91 19.61
CA LEU A 68 -22.59 -19.54 20.23
C LEU A 68 -22.33 -20.31 21.52
N ALA A 69 -23.36 -20.48 22.37
CA ALA A 69 -23.26 -21.23 23.62
C ALA A 69 -23.01 -22.73 23.40
N ALA A 70 -23.50 -23.30 22.29
CA ALA A 70 -23.26 -24.68 21.87
C ALA A 70 -21.80 -24.91 21.36
N GLY A 71 -20.99 -23.85 21.29
CA GLY A 71 -19.57 -23.93 20.96
C GLY A 71 -19.28 -23.96 19.46
N LEU A 72 -20.11 -23.33 18.62
CA LEU A 72 -19.81 -23.22 17.17
C LEU A 72 -18.41 -22.66 16.88
N PRO A 73 -17.90 -21.62 17.58
CA PRO A 73 -16.52 -21.16 17.38
C PRO A 73 -15.48 -22.24 17.68
N ASP A 74 -15.68 -23.04 18.72
CA ASP A 74 -14.76 -24.13 19.07
C ASP A 74 -14.79 -25.23 18.02
N VAL A 75 -15.97 -25.57 17.47
CA VAL A 75 -16.09 -26.52 16.34
C VAL A 75 -15.21 -26.10 15.17
N TYR A 76 -15.27 -24.84 14.75
CA TYR A 76 -14.45 -24.35 13.63
C TYR A 76 -12.96 -24.34 13.97
N VAL A 77 -12.56 -23.83 15.15
CA VAL A 77 -11.15 -23.78 15.54
C VAL A 77 -10.56 -25.17 15.66
N ASP A 78 -11.26 -26.11 16.31
CA ASP A 78 -10.81 -27.47 16.52
C ASP A 78 -10.69 -28.21 15.19
N THR A 79 -11.67 -28.05 14.30
CA THR A 79 -11.65 -28.64 12.97
C THR A 79 -10.48 -28.11 12.15
N VAL A 80 -10.29 -26.79 12.05
CA VAL A 80 -9.18 -26.21 11.27
C VAL A 80 -7.82 -26.55 11.89
N ALA A 81 -7.76 -26.74 13.21
CA ALA A 81 -6.53 -27.12 13.91
C ALA A 81 -6.26 -28.64 13.93
N SER A 82 -7.19 -29.51 13.51
CA SER A 82 -7.05 -30.99 13.52
C SER A 82 -6.02 -31.45 12.50
N GLN A 83 -5.13 -32.40 12.80
CA GLN A 83 -3.92 -32.74 11.99
C GLN A 83 -4.19 -33.11 10.52
N ASP A 84 -5.36 -33.68 10.27
CA ASP A 84 -5.87 -34.18 8.99
C ASP A 84 -6.63 -33.12 8.17
N PHE A 85 -6.91 -31.94 8.73
CA PHE A 85 -7.82 -30.96 8.10
C PHE A 85 -7.51 -30.66 6.62
N PHE A 86 -6.23 -30.40 6.28
CA PHE A 86 -5.84 -30.07 4.91
C PHE A 86 -5.71 -31.31 3.99
N ASP A 87 -5.80 -32.52 4.55
CA ASP A 87 -5.82 -33.78 3.79
C ASP A 87 -7.24 -34.16 3.34
N ARG A 88 -8.26 -33.51 3.93
CA ARG A 88 -9.67 -33.70 3.58
C ARG A 88 -10.00 -33.18 2.17
N PRO A 89 -11.12 -33.64 1.58
CA PRO A 89 -11.61 -33.12 0.31
C PRO A 89 -11.70 -31.59 0.28
N LEU A 90 -11.20 -30.98 -0.81
CA LEU A 90 -11.09 -29.52 -0.93
C LEU A 90 -12.41 -28.75 -0.80
N ASN A 91 -13.54 -29.36 -1.17
CA ASN A 91 -14.86 -28.78 -0.96
C ASN A 91 -15.22 -28.66 0.53
N ILE A 92 -14.87 -29.65 1.36
CA ILE A 92 -15.06 -29.60 2.81
C ILE A 92 -14.15 -28.53 3.41
N VAL A 93 -12.86 -28.54 3.04
CA VAL A 93 -11.89 -27.54 3.51
C VAL A 93 -12.36 -26.13 3.18
N SER A 94 -12.77 -25.88 1.93
CA SER A 94 -13.31 -24.60 1.48
C SER A 94 -14.52 -24.18 2.30
N ALA A 95 -15.51 -25.07 2.46
CA ALA A 95 -16.76 -24.77 3.16
C ALA A 95 -16.52 -24.44 4.64
N VAL A 96 -15.65 -25.19 5.32
CA VAL A 96 -15.29 -24.95 6.73
C VAL A 96 -14.56 -23.61 6.89
N LEU A 97 -13.57 -23.30 6.04
CA LEU A 97 -12.83 -22.04 6.09
C LEU A 97 -13.74 -20.84 5.82
N SER A 98 -14.60 -20.93 4.80
CA SER A 98 -15.57 -19.90 4.46
C SER A 98 -16.60 -19.68 5.57
N GLY A 99 -17.16 -20.77 6.12
CA GLY A 99 -18.06 -20.72 7.28
C GLY A 99 -17.40 -20.07 8.50
N PHE A 100 -16.15 -20.42 8.78
CA PHE A 100 -15.39 -19.82 9.86
C PHE A 100 -15.12 -18.33 9.65
N ALA A 101 -14.81 -17.93 8.41
CA ALA A 101 -14.63 -16.52 8.07
C ALA A 101 -15.92 -15.72 8.30
N GLY A 102 -17.07 -16.25 7.88
CA GLY A 102 -18.39 -15.66 8.13
C GLY A 102 -18.70 -15.55 9.62
N LEU A 103 -18.37 -16.56 10.43
CA LEU A 103 -18.50 -16.51 11.88
C LEU A 103 -17.67 -15.36 12.49
N CYS A 104 -16.41 -15.21 12.05
CA CYS A 104 -15.54 -14.12 12.51
C CYS A 104 -16.13 -12.74 12.18
N ASP A 105 -16.74 -12.57 11.00
CA ASP A 105 -17.39 -11.31 10.63
C ASP A 105 -18.52 -10.93 11.60
N LYS A 106 -19.37 -11.91 11.95
CA LYS A 106 -20.48 -11.71 12.90
C LYS A 106 -19.98 -11.47 14.32
N LEU A 107 -18.94 -12.17 14.76
CA LEU A 107 -18.33 -11.95 16.09
C LEU A 107 -17.65 -10.58 16.22
N ALA A 108 -17.12 -10.01 15.14
CA ALA A 108 -16.49 -8.69 15.16
C ALA A 108 -17.51 -7.55 15.34
N THR A 109 -18.73 -7.74 14.86
CA THR A 109 -19.81 -6.72 14.89
C THR A 109 -20.77 -6.91 16.06
N ASP A 110 -20.82 -8.09 16.68
CA ASP A 110 -21.73 -8.39 17.78
C ASP A 110 -21.17 -7.98 19.16
N ALA A 111 -21.60 -6.82 19.66
CA ALA A 111 -21.22 -6.35 20.99
C ALA A 111 -21.60 -7.30 22.14
N LYS A 112 -22.61 -8.17 21.97
CA LYS A 112 -23.02 -9.16 22.98
C LYS A 112 -22.13 -10.41 22.96
N ALA A 113 -21.42 -10.66 21.87
CA ALA A 113 -20.56 -11.83 21.71
C ALA A 113 -19.12 -11.59 22.20
N LYS A 114 -18.81 -10.46 22.86
CA LYS A 114 -17.44 -10.08 23.28
C LYS A 114 -16.71 -11.16 24.09
N SER A 115 -17.40 -11.88 24.97
CA SER A 115 -16.79 -12.99 25.73
C SER A 115 -16.39 -14.15 24.81
N THR A 116 -17.28 -14.54 23.90
CA THR A 116 -17.03 -15.56 22.88
C THR A 116 -15.90 -15.15 21.94
N THR A 117 -15.91 -13.91 21.43
CA THR A 117 -14.84 -13.37 20.59
C THR A 117 -13.50 -13.40 21.33
N ARG A 118 -13.46 -13.01 22.62
CA ARG A 118 -12.24 -13.07 23.43
C ARG A 118 -11.74 -14.51 23.62
N SER A 119 -12.64 -15.46 23.88
CA SER A 119 -12.29 -16.88 23.97
C SER A 119 -11.64 -17.38 22.69
N LEU A 120 -12.24 -17.04 21.53
CA LEU A 120 -11.71 -17.37 20.21
C LEU A 120 -10.32 -16.74 19.98
N MET A 121 -10.13 -15.47 20.31
CA MET A 121 -8.85 -14.78 20.10
C MET A 121 -7.73 -15.32 20.99
N ASN A 122 -8.03 -15.84 22.19
CA ASN A 122 -7.05 -16.52 23.03
C ASN A 122 -6.46 -17.78 22.36
N ARG A 123 -7.15 -18.35 21.38
CA ARG A 123 -6.71 -19.52 20.59
C ARG A 123 -5.99 -19.14 19.29
N ALA A 124 -5.83 -17.85 18.99
CA ALA A 124 -5.26 -17.39 17.72
C ALA A 124 -3.85 -17.92 17.46
N VAL A 125 -2.93 -17.79 18.44
CA VAL A 125 -1.54 -18.20 18.26
C VAL A 125 -1.40 -19.70 17.92
N PRO A 126 -1.96 -20.65 18.70
CA PRO A 126 -1.86 -22.07 18.36
C PRO A 126 -2.57 -22.42 17.05
N LEU A 127 -3.74 -21.83 16.77
CA LEU A 127 -4.49 -22.04 15.51
C LEU A 127 -3.64 -21.67 14.29
N TRP A 128 -3.16 -20.43 14.24
CA TRP A 128 -2.44 -19.94 13.07
C TRP A 128 -1.04 -20.53 12.95
N SER A 129 -0.42 -20.96 14.06
CA SER A 129 0.81 -21.77 14.03
C SER A 129 0.58 -23.15 13.40
N SER A 130 -0.57 -23.78 13.69
CA SER A 130 -0.96 -25.07 13.09
C SER A 130 -1.20 -24.91 11.58
N ILE A 131 -1.97 -23.90 11.16
CA ILE A 131 -2.22 -23.59 9.75
C ILE A 131 -0.90 -23.32 9.02
N TRP A 132 -0.07 -22.42 9.56
CA TRP A 132 1.22 -22.08 8.99
C TRP A 132 2.08 -23.33 8.76
N THR A 133 2.29 -24.13 9.81
CA THR A 133 3.15 -25.33 9.76
C THR A 133 2.75 -26.28 8.62
N ARG A 134 1.46 -26.40 8.33
CA ARG A 134 0.96 -27.30 7.28
C ARG A 134 1.01 -26.71 5.90
N CYS A 135 0.67 -25.44 5.74
CA CYS A 135 0.93 -24.74 4.49
C CYS A 135 2.42 -24.83 4.12
N CYS A 136 3.32 -24.80 5.11
CA CYS A 136 4.75 -24.99 4.90
C CYS A 136 5.11 -26.41 4.47
N ALA A 137 4.52 -27.43 5.09
CA ALA A 137 4.78 -28.83 4.77
C ALA A 137 4.32 -29.19 3.35
N ASP A 138 3.22 -28.57 2.89
CA ASP A 138 2.55 -28.87 1.62
C ASP A 138 2.69 -27.75 0.57
N MET A 139 3.78 -26.97 0.64
CA MET A 139 4.01 -25.82 -0.25
C MET A 139 3.86 -26.15 -1.75
N GLU A 140 4.33 -27.33 -2.16
CA GLU A 140 4.22 -27.78 -3.56
C GLU A 140 2.75 -28.00 -3.96
N ARG A 141 2.00 -28.71 -3.09
CA ARG A 141 0.58 -29.03 -3.30
C ARG A 141 -0.28 -27.78 -3.34
N ILE A 142 -0.10 -26.84 -2.39
CA ILE A 142 -0.90 -25.61 -2.35
C ILE A 142 -0.64 -24.65 -3.52
N SER A 143 0.49 -24.83 -4.22
CA SER A 143 0.82 -24.03 -5.41
C SER A 143 0.10 -24.52 -6.67
N GLU A 144 -0.57 -25.67 -6.63
CA GLU A 144 -1.33 -26.18 -7.77
C GLU A 144 -2.62 -25.36 -8.01
N PRO A 145 -3.02 -25.13 -9.28
CA PRO A 145 -4.17 -24.28 -9.62
C PRO A 145 -5.49 -24.65 -8.92
N GLN A 146 -5.73 -25.95 -8.67
CA GLN A 146 -6.95 -26.44 -8.03
C GLN A 146 -7.11 -25.96 -6.57
N TYR A 147 -6.00 -25.68 -5.88
CA TYR A 147 -6.00 -25.17 -4.50
C TYR A 147 -6.27 -23.67 -4.45
N LYS A 148 -6.07 -22.93 -5.53
CA LYS A 148 -6.27 -21.47 -5.52
C LYS A 148 -7.70 -21.09 -5.13
N GLN A 149 -8.69 -21.66 -5.83
CA GLN A 149 -10.10 -21.33 -5.60
C GLN A 149 -10.65 -21.93 -4.31
N LYS A 150 -10.26 -23.17 -3.99
CA LYS A 150 -10.86 -23.95 -2.89
C LYS A 150 -10.09 -23.86 -1.57
N LEU A 151 -8.86 -23.34 -1.57
CA LEU A 151 -8.04 -23.22 -0.38
C LEU A 151 -7.53 -21.80 -0.16
N ILE A 152 -6.81 -21.23 -1.14
CA ILE A 152 -6.14 -19.93 -0.97
C ILE A 152 -7.16 -18.81 -0.73
N LEU A 153 -8.20 -18.69 -1.55
CA LEU A 153 -9.21 -17.64 -1.37
C LEU A 153 -9.99 -17.77 -0.05
N PRO A 154 -10.49 -18.96 0.35
CA PRO A 154 -11.09 -19.15 1.68
C PRO A 154 -10.14 -18.84 2.84
N LEU A 155 -8.85 -19.22 2.74
CA LEU A 155 -7.84 -18.88 3.76
C LEU A 155 -7.61 -17.37 3.85
N ILE A 156 -7.56 -16.66 2.72
CA ILE A 156 -7.44 -15.19 2.69
C ILE A 156 -8.65 -14.55 3.37
N GLU A 157 -9.86 -14.99 3.04
CA GLU A 157 -11.09 -14.45 3.65
C GLU A 157 -11.11 -14.73 5.16
N LEU A 158 -10.77 -15.94 5.59
CA LEU A 158 -10.64 -16.28 7.01
C LEU A 158 -9.62 -15.38 7.70
N LEU A 159 -8.42 -15.24 7.13
CA LEU A 159 -7.35 -14.40 7.68
C LEU A 159 -7.83 -12.94 7.83
N TYR A 160 -8.46 -12.40 6.80
CA TYR A 160 -9.00 -11.04 6.80
C TYR A 160 -10.03 -10.84 7.92
N ARG A 161 -11.08 -11.68 7.99
CA ARG A 161 -12.15 -11.55 8.98
C ARG A 161 -11.67 -11.82 10.40
N PHE A 162 -10.81 -12.82 10.58
CA PHE A 162 -10.22 -13.14 11.87
C PHE A 162 -9.33 -11.98 12.37
N SER A 163 -8.57 -11.33 11.49
CA SER A 163 -7.78 -10.14 11.86
C SER A 163 -8.67 -8.98 12.34
N GLY A 164 -9.85 -8.81 11.74
CA GLY A 164 -10.86 -7.85 12.18
C GLY A 164 -11.35 -8.13 13.60
N CYS A 165 -11.72 -9.39 13.90
CA CYS A 165 -12.03 -9.84 15.25
C CYS A 165 -10.90 -9.53 16.24
N TYR A 166 -9.66 -9.83 15.86
CA TYR A 166 -8.51 -9.66 16.74
C TYR A 166 -8.28 -8.19 17.08
N VAL A 167 -8.36 -7.30 16.09
CA VAL A 167 -8.23 -5.85 16.30
C VAL A 167 -9.32 -5.32 17.22
N VAL A 168 -10.56 -5.80 17.11
CA VAL A 168 -11.65 -5.38 18.02
C VAL A 168 -11.36 -5.75 19.47
N VAL A 169 -10.74 -6.91 19.74
CA VAL A 169 -10.47 -7.38 21.11
C VAL A 169 -9.16 -6.86 21.68
N HIS A 170 -8.10 -6.81 20.87
CA HIS A 170 -6.73 -6.59 21.31
C HIS A 170 -6.04 -5.37 20.67
N GLY A 171 -6.70 -4.67 19.75
CA GLY A 171 -6.16 -3.52 19.01
C GLY A 171 -5.23 -3.88 17.85
N GLN A 172 -4.50 -4.99 17.94
CA GLN A 172 -3.50 -5.37 16.92
C GLN A 172 -3.33 -6.88 16.78
N PRO A 173 -3.09 -7.44 15.58
CA PRO A 173 -2.76 -8.86 15.41
C PRO A 173 -1.48 -9.24 16.19
N PRO A 174 -1.40 -10.46 16.76
CA PRO A 174 -0.24 -10.87 17.54
C PRO A 174 0.92 -11.22 16.61
N LYS A 175 2.06 -10.56 16.77
CA LYS A 175 3.26 -10.78 15.93
C LYS A 175 3.72 -12.26 15.91
N LYS A 176 3.43 -13.01 16.98
CA LYS A 176 3.80 -14.43 17.14
C LYS A 176 2.83 -15.44 16.52
N SER A 177 1.68 -15.04 15.96
CA SER A 177 0.70 -16.01 15.42
C SER A 177 1.00 -16.50 14.01
N PHE A 178 2.05 -16.03 13.35
CA PHE A 178 2.27 -16.27 11.91
C PHE A 178 1.16 -15.72 10.99
N MET A 179 0.15 -14.98 11.49
CA MET A 179 -0.86 -14.35 10.62
C MET A 179 -0.26 -13.42 9.55
N PRO A 180 0.72 -12.54 9.86
CA PRO A 180 1.40 -11.74 8.83
C PRO A 180 2.17 -12.60 7.81
N ALA A 181 2.84 -13.65 8.28
CA ALA A 181 3.62 -14.57 7.46
C ALA A 181 2.73 -15.37 6.49
N LEU A 182 1.60 -15.89 6.99
CA LEU A 182 0.62 -16.60 6.19
C LEU A 182 -0.02 -15.67 5.16
N GLY A 183 -0.40 -14.44 5.55
CA GLY A 183 -0.93 -13.46 4.60
C GLY A 183 0.05 -13.14 3.47
N LEU A 184 1.34 -13.00 3.80
CA LEU A 184 2.40 -12.80 2.80
C LEU A 184 2.59 -14.02 1.89
N LEU A 185 2.55 -15.23 2.45
CA LEU A 185 2.60 -16.47 1.67
C LEU A 185 1.43 -16.55 0.69
N LEU A 186 0.20 -16.36 1.17
CA LEU A 186 -0.99 -16.38 0.33
C LEU A 186 -0.92 -15.32 -0.76
N TYR A 187 -0.43 -14.11 -0.45
CA TYR A 187 -0.21 -13.05 -1.44
C TYR A 187 0.77 -13.44 -2.56
N VAL A 188 1.85 -14.15 -2.22
CA VAL A 188 2.84 -14.63 -3.21
C VAL A 188 2.26 -15.75 -4.09
N LEU A 189 1.32 -16.55 -3.57
CA LEU A 189 0.65 -17.62 -4.30
C LEU A 189 -0.55 -17.15 -5.14
N LEU A 190 -0.99 -15.90 -5.02
CA LEU A 190 -2.06 -15.33 -5.85
C LEU A 190 -1.58 -15.09 -7.28
N ASP A 191 -2.47 -15.33 -8.25
CA ASP A 191 -2.21 -14.97 -9.65
C ASP A 191 -2.14 -13.46 -9.86
N GLU A 192 -1.66 -13.07 -11.02
CA GLU A 192 -1.41 -11.69 -11.42
C GLU A 192 -2.69 -10.88 -11.63
N ASP A 193 -3.76 -11.53 -12.09
CA ASP A 193 -5.09 -10.97 -12.36
C ASP A 193 -5.98 -10.88 -11.11
N THR A 194 -5.39 -10.99 -9.93
CA THR A 194 -6.15 -11.00 -8.67
C THR A 194 -6.76 -9.63 -8.38
N SER A 195 -8.02 -9.62 -7.94
CA SER A 195 -8.74 -8.39 -7.62
C SER A 195 -8.02 -7.55 -6.54
N PRO A 196 -8.11 -6.21 -6.61
CA PRO A 196 -7.54 -5.31 -5.58
C PRO A 196 -8.01 -5.66 -4.17
N GLN A 197 -9.26 -6.11 -4.02
CA GLN A 197 -9.84 -6.50 -2.73
C GLN A 197 -9.14 -7.73 -2.14
N THR A 198 -8.90 -8.77 -2.94
CA THR A 198 -8.18 -9.97 -2.50
C THR A 198 -6.73 -9.65 -2.10
N LEU A 199 -6.09 -8.71 -2.81
CA LEU A 199 -4.77 -8.20 -2.42
C LEU A 199 -4.82 -7.55 -1.03
N VAL A 200 -5.78 -6.65 -0.80
CA VAL A 200 -5.99 -6.01 0.51
C VAL A 200 -6.21 -7.07 1.59
N PHE A 201 -7.03 -8.08 1.31
CA PHE A 201 -7.38 -9.13 2.28
C PHE A 201 -6.15 -9.95 2.68
N SER A 202 -5.36 -10.40 1.71
CA SER A 202 -4.14 -11.18 1.97
C SER A 202 -3.08 -10.39 2.75
N LEU A 203 -2.93 -9.09 2.46
CA LEU A 203 -1.90 -8.24 3.06
C LEU A 203 -2.34 -7.55 4.36
N ARG A 204 -3.62 -7.62 4.75
CA ARG A 204 -4.15 -6.87 5.89
C ARG A 204 -3.42 -7.13 7.20
N CYS A 205 -3.10 -8.38 7.52
CA CYS A 205 -2.41 -8.69 8.78
C CYS A 205 -1.01 -8.05 8.83
N LEU A 206 -0.30 -8.13 7.71
CA LEU A 206 1.03 -7.54 7.55
C LEU A 206 0.96 -6.01 7.62
N SER A 207 0.00 -5.39 6.94
CA SER A 207 -0.17 -3.94 6.92
C SER A 207 -0.62 -3.37 8.27
N LEU A 208 -1.45 -4.08 9.04
CA LEU A 208 -1.85 -3.67 10.38
C LEU A 208 -0.66 -3.65 11.35
N CYS A 209 0.17 -4.71 11.35
CA CYS A 209 1.38 -4.72 12.16
C CYS A 209 2.32 -3.56 11.78
N ALA A 210 2.51 -3.32 10.47
CA ALA A 210 3.31 -2.20 9.97
C ALA A 210 2.77 -0.83 10.42
N LYS A 211 1.44 -0.61 10.30
CA LYS A 211 0.80 0.67 10.62
C LYS A 211 1.00 1.07 12.08
N ILE A 212 0.95 0.10 12.99
CA ILE A 212 1.05 0.34 14.44
C ILE A 212 2.50 0.61 14.86
N ASP A 213 3.47 -0.08 14.26
CA ASP A 213 4.88 0.06 14.64
C ASP A 213 5.59 1.24 13.94
N ARG A 214 5.08 1.69 12.79
CA ARG A 214 5.63 2.80 12.00
C ARG A 214 5.90 4.10 12.81
N PRO A 215 5.04 4.55 13.74
CA PRO A 215 5.26 5.80 14.47
C PRO A 215 6.51 5.81 15.37
N TYR A 216 7.10 4.65 15.70
CA TYR A 216 8.33 4.58 16.53
C TYR A 216 9.60 4.95 15.75
N GLY A 217 9.48 5.23 14.45
CA GLY A 217 10.55 5.75 13.61
C GLY A 217 11.45 4.67 13.00
N ILE A 218 12.44 5.13 12.22
CA ILE A 218 13.31 4.26 11.41
C ILE A 218 14.29 3.44 12.25
N HIS A 219 14.61 3.88 13.47
CA HIS A 219 15.60 3.23 14.32
C HIS A 219 15.18 1.81 14.71
N ASP A 220 13.89 1.58 14.95
CA ASP A 220 13.34 0.29 15.36
C ASP A 220 12.73 -0.52 14.20
N ALA A 221 12.81 0.03 12.97
CA ALA A 221 12.23 -0.62 11.80
C ALA A 221 12.87 -2.00 11.56
N GLY A 222 14.17 -2.15 11.77
CA GLY A 222 14.87 -3.44 11.63
C GLY A 222 14.33 -4.53 12.57
N ASP A 223 14.09 -4.18 13.83
CA ASP A 223 13.55 -5.10 14.83
C ASP A 223 12.08 -5.41 14.57
N THR A 224 11.32 -4.40 14.16
CA THR A 224 9.94 -4.55 13.69
C THR A 224 9.86 -5.50 12.49
N GLY A 225 10.71 -5.29 11.48
CA GLY A 225 10.78 -6.12 10.29
C GLY A 225 11.11 -7.57 10.62
N ARG A 226 12.07 -7.82 11.53
CA ARG A 226 12.39 -9.17 12.03
C ARG A 226 11.25 -9.80 12.83
N ALA A 227 10.56 -9.02 13.65
CA ALA A 227 9.46 -9.50 14.47
C ALA A 227 8.24 -9.90 13.61
N ILE A 228 8.00 -9.18 12.52
CA ILE A 228 6.90 -9.44 11.59
C ILE A 228 7.28 -10.57 10.60
N LEU A 229 8.51 -10.53 10.07
CA LEU A 229 9.02 -11.45 9.05
C LEU A 229 10.34 -12.10 9.53
N PRO A 230 10.26 -13.11 10.41
CA PRO A 230 11.45 -13.80 10.88
C PRO A 230 12.13 -14.58 9.75
N THR A 231 13.43 -14.84 9.90
CA THR A 231 14.28 -15.41 8.86
C THR A 231 13.70 -16.70 8.27
N ASN A 232 13.17 -17.61 9.10
CA ASN A 232 12.56 -18.87 8.65
C ASN A 232 11.37 -18.67 7.70
N VAL A 233 10.56 -17.62 7.89
CA VAL A 233 9.46 -17.26 6.97
C VAL A 233 10.03 -16.79 5.63
N THR A 234 11.04 -15.92 5.66
CA THR A 234 11.62 -15.35 4.44
C THR A 234 12.37 -16.39 3.60
N THR A 235 13.03 -17.35 4.26
CA THR A 235 13.70 -18.47 3.59
C THR A 235 12.70 -19.40 2.93
N LEU A 236 11.61 -19.73 3.63
CA LEU A 236 10.59 -20.64 3.13
C LEU A 236 9.83 -20.06 1.92
N ILE A 237 9.28 -18.85 2.03
CA ILE A 237 8.55 -18.21 0.92
C ILE A 237 9.51 -17.85 -0.22
N GLY A 238 10.73 -17.45 0.14
CA GLY A 238 11.75 -16.95 -0.76
C GLY A 238 11.70 -15.43 -0.85
N ALA A 239 12.64 -14.75 -0.18
CA ALA A 239 12.77 -13.28 -0.17
C ALA A 239 12.76 -12.67 -1.58
N ARG A 240 13.42 -13.31 -2.55
CA ARG A 240 13.38 -12.91 -3.96
C ARG A 240 11.97 -12.94 -4.56
N LYS A 241 11.20 -14.00 -4.31
CA LYS A 241 9.83 -14.15 -4.81
C LYS A 241 8.92 -13.08 -4.22
N ILE A 242 9.06 -12.79 -2.92
CA ILE A 242 8.34 -11.71 -2.24
C ILE A 242 8.56 -10.38 -2.94
N VAL A 243 9.83 -9.98 -3.14
CA VAL A 243 10.16 -8.68 -3.74
C VAL A 243 9.70 -8.59 -5.19
N LEU A 244 9.91 -9.64 -6.00
CA LEU A 244 9.46 -9.65 -7.39
C LEU A 244 7.94 -9.56 -7.51
N ARG A 245 7.19 -10.21 -6.59
CA ARG A 245 5.74 -10.12 -6.53
C ARG A 245 5.28 -8.68 -6.23
N PHE A 246 5.84 -8.04 -5.21
CA PHE A 246 5.51 -6.63 -4.90
C PHE A 246 5.88 -5.69 -6.05
N LYS A 247 7.07 -5.85 -6.64
CA LYS A 247 7.48 -5.04 -7.80
C LYS A 247 6.46 -5.16 -8.92
N LYS A 248 6.00 -6.38 -9.20
CA LYS A 248 4.99 -6.63 -10.22
C LYS A 248 3.66 -5.95 -9.89
N THR A 249 3.12 -6.19 -8.70
CA THR A 249 1.84 -5.57 -8.25
C THR A 249 1.88 -4.05 -8.33
N LEU A 250 2.96 -3.41 -7.87
CA LEU A 250 3.09 -1.95 -7.88
C LEU A 250 3.38 -1.37 -9.27
N SER A 251 3.87 -2.19 -10.21
CA SER A 251 4.13 -1.77 -11.59
C SER A 251 2.91 -1.88 -12.49
N ASP A 252 1.83 -2.55 -12.04
CA ASP A 252 0.58 -2.64 -12.76
C ASP A 252 -0.41 -1.57 -12.23
N PRO A 253 -0.59 -0.45 -12.96
CA PRO A 253 -1.47 0.62 -12.51
C PRO A 253 -2.95 0.20 -12.43
N HIS A 254 -3.38 -0.80 -13.21
CA HIS A 254 -4.78 -1.20 -13.24
C HIS A 254 -5.18 -2.12 -12.08
N ALA A 255 -4.19 -2.69 -11.39
CA ALA A 255 -4.41 -3.62 -10.29
C ALA A 255 -4.68 -2.92 -8.94
N LEU A 256 -4.53 -1.60 -8.85
CA LEU A 256 -4.55 -0.89 -7.57
C LEU A 256 -5.46 0.35 -7.56
N ASP A 257 -6.40 0.35 -6.62
CA ASP A 257 -7.10 1.55 -6.14
C ASP A 257 -6.33 2.19 -4.96
N TYR A 258 -6.89 3.24 -4.36
CA TYR A 258 -6.29 3.90 -3.19
C TYR A 258 -6.05 2.93 -2.02
N HIS A 259 -7.05 2.15 -1.63
CA HIS A 259 -6.98 1.29 -0.44
C HIS A 259 -5.99 0.13 -0.61
N SER A 260 -5.95 -0.47 -1.79
CA SER A 260 -5.00 -1.51 -2.15
C SER A 260 -3.58 -0.94 -2.30
N THR A 261 -3.40 0.25 -2.87
CA THR A 261 -2.10 0.95 -2.88
C THR A 261 -1.61 1.19 -1.45
N TYR A 262 -2.44 1.76 -0.59
CA TYR A 262 -2.10 2.03 0.82
C TYR A 262 -1.68 0.75 1.55
N THR A 263 -2.47 -0.32 1.39
CA THR A 263 -2.19 -1.61 2.03
C THR A 263 -0.91 -2.24 1.50
N CYS A 264 -0.67 -2.19 0.19
CA CYS A 264 0.56 -2.70 -0.43
C CYS A 264 1.78 -1.94 0.05
N LEU A 265 1.73 -0.61 0.13
CA LEU A 265 2.86 0.19 0.60
C LEU A 265 3.18 -0.06 2.08
N LEU A 266 2.17 -0.30 2.93
CA LEU A 266 2.41 -0.67 4.34
C LEU A 266 3.11 -2.03 4.43
N ALA A 267 2.70 -2.98 3.60
CA ALA A 267 3.34 -4.28 3.51
C ALA A 267 4.79 -4.17 2.97
N VAL A 268 5.01 -3.34 1.96
CA VAL A 268 6.34 -3.06 1.40
C VAL A 268 7.25 -2.41 2.44
N TRP A 269 6.73 -1.49 3.26
CA TRP A 269 7.48 -0.92 4.37
C TRP A 269 7.95 -2.02 5.33
N ALA A 270 7.07 -2.94 5.75
CA ALA A 270 7.45 -4.04 6.64
C ALA A 270 8.50 -4.97 6.01
N VAL A 271 8.37 -5.25 4.70
CA VAL A 271 9.34 -6.05 3.94
C VAL A 271 10.69 -5.34 3.81
N ALA A 272 10.70 -4.05 3.50
CA ALA A 272 11.93 -3.25 3.37
C ALA A 272 12.62 -3.02 4.72
N ALA A 273 11.84 -3.02 5.80
CA ALA A 273 12.34 -2.95 7.17
C ALA A 273 13.04 -4.26 7.61
N SER A 274 12.68 -5.41 7.02
CA SER A 274 13.33 -6.70 7.31
C SER A 274 14.75 -6.77 6.72
N PRO A 275 15.80 -6.94 7.56
CA PRO A 275 17.18 -7.04 7.09
C PRO A 275 17.45 -8.22 6.16
N ASP A 276 16.69 -9.32 6.32
CA ASP A 276 16.84 -10.54 5.52
C ASP A 276 16.31 -10.36 4.08
N ILE A 277 15.33 -9.47 3.89
CA ILE A 277 14.72 -9.21 2.58
C ILE A 277 15.35 -7.98 1.91
N ARG A 278 15.90 -7.04 2.70
CA ARG A 278 16.47 -5.79 2.19
C ARG A 278 17.48 -5.95 1.04
N PRO A 279 18.42 -6.92 1.03
CA PRO A 279 19.30 -7.12 -0.11
C PRO A 279 18.56 -7.41 -1.43
N TYR A 280 17.41 -8.07 -1.36
CA TYR A 280 16.56 -8.37 -2.52
C TYR A 280 15.74 -7.15 -2.94
N VAL A 281 15.27 -6.35 -1.98
CA VAL A 281 14.65 -5.04 -2.24
C VAL A 281 15.62 -4.16 -3.02
N ASP A 282 16.89 -4.16 -2.58
CA ASP A 282 17.94 -3.41 -3.23
C ASP A 282 18.21 -3.96 -4.66
N MET A 283 18.46 -5.26 -4.78
CA MET A 283 18.80 -5.91 -6.05
C MET A 283 17.73 -5.79 -7.13
N HIS A 284 16.45 -5.70 -6.76
CA HIS A 284 15.34 -5.66 -7.71
C HIS A 284 14.75 -4.27 -7.92
N GLY A 285 15.26 -3.24 -7.24
CA GLY A 285 14.80 -1.86 -7.39
C GLY A 285 13.30 -1.73 -7.13
N LEU A 286 12.84 -2.19 -5.96
CA LEU A 286 11.42 -2.18 -5.61
C LEU A 286 10.81 -0.77 -5.56
N PHE A 287 11.63 0.24 -5.26
CA PHE A 287 11.18 1.63 -5.17
C PHE A 287 10.67 2.19 -6.51
N GLU A 288 11.17 1.68 -7.64
CA GLU A 288 10.63 1.99 -8.97
C GLU A 288 9.12 1.65 -9.05
N GLY A 289 8.73 0.48 -8.54
CA GLY A 289 7.32 0.08 -8.47
C GLY A 289 6.51 1.01 -7.56
N VAL A 290 7.05 1.36 -6.39
CA VAL A 290 6.43 2.31 -5.45
C VAL A 290 6.13 3.64 -6.14
N ASN A 291 7.08 4.16 -6.91
CA ASN A 291 6.89 5.40 -7.67
C ASN A 291 5.85 5.29 -8.79
N ARG A 292 5.81 4.18 -9.52
CA ARG A 292 4.80 3.95 -10.56
C ARG A 292 3.40 3.92 -9.98
N ALA A 293 3.19 3.20 -8.88
CA ALA A 293 1.90 3.14 -8.18
C ALA A 293 1.46 4.54 -7.71
N MET A 294 2.36 5.33 -7.14
CA MET A 294 2.06 6.71 -6.76
C MET A 294 1.75 7.61 -7.95
N SER A 295 2.47 7.47 -9.07
CA SER A 295 2.18 8.24 -10.30
C SER A 295 0.80 7.92 -10.86
N HIS A 296 0.38 6.66 -10.79
CA HIS A 296 -0.98 6.28 -11.15
C HIS A 296 -1.99 6.94 -10.20
N LEU A 297 -1.80 6.82 -8.88
CA LEU A 297 -2.71 7.41 -7.90
C LEU A 297 -2.82 8.93 -8.01
N ASP A 298 -1.71 9.64 -8.25
CA ASP A 298 -1.71 11.09 -8.50
C ASP A 298 -2.63 11.49 -9.66
N SER A 299 -2.74 10.63 -10.68
CA SER A 299 -3.53 10.89 -11.88
C SER A 299 -5.01 10.52 -11.72
N THR A 300 -5.34 9.60 -10.80
CA THR A 300 -6.68 9.03 -10.68
C THR A 300 -7.41 9.42 -9.40
N HIS A 301 -6.69 9.76 -8.33
CA HIS A 301 -7.28 10.06 -7.02
C HIS A 301 -7.42 11.57 -6.80
N PRO A 302 -8.65 12.09 -6.66
CA PRO A 302 -8.87 13.54 -6.56
C PRO A 302 -8.49 14.11 -5.20
N ASP A 303 -8.55 13.31 -4.14
CA ASP A 303 -8.34 13.79 -2.78
C ASP A 303 -6.84 13.98 -2.47
N THR A 304 -6.47 15.20 -2.09
CA THR A 304 -5.07 15.58 -1.79
C THR A 304 -4.58 14.97 -0.48
N GLU A 305 -5.44 14.81 0.53
CA GLU A 305 -5.06 14.27 1.83
C GLU A 305 -4.71 12.79 1.72
N ASP A 306 -5.51 12.02 0.98
CA ASP A 306 -5.24 10.62 0.68
C ASP A 306 -3.97 10.44 -0.16
N ARG A 307 -3.73 11.30 -1.15
CA ARG A 307 -2.45 11.31 -1.90
C ARG A 307 -1.26 11.63 -0.99
N LEU A 308 -1.41 12.56 -0.05
CA LEU A 308 -0.39 12.86 0.94
C LEU A 308 -0.10 11.66 1.85
N ARG A 309 -1.11 10.95 2.34
CA ARG A 309 -0.95 9.74 3.17
C ARG A 309 -0.11 8.68 2.47
N ILE A 310 -0.33 8.50 1.16
CA ILE A 310 0.39 7.55 0.33
C ILE A 310 1.82 8.01 0.09
N TRP A 311 2.02 9.29 -0.24
CA TRP A 311 3.34 9.89 -0.41
C TRP A 311 4.17 9.77 0.88
N ASP A 312 3.56 10.04 2.03
CA ASP A 312 4.21 9.97 3.34
C ASP A 312 4.69 8.54 3.68
N LEU A 313 3.92 7.54 3.27
CA LEU A 313 4.31 6.14 3.44
C LEU A 313 5.45 5.74 2.49
N ALA A 314 5.41 6.20 1.24
CA ALA A 314 6.52 6.03 0.31
C ALA A 314 7.79 6.77 0.77
N GLN A 315 7.63 7.92 1.43
CA GLN A 315 8.71 8.66 2.07
C GLN A 315 9.35 7.83 3.20
N ASP A 316 8.60 7.05 3.97
CA ASP A 316 9.24 6.18 4.95
C ASP A 316 9.98 5.01 4.30
N ILE A 317 9.46 4.45 3.20
CA ILE A 317 10.16 3.43 2.43
C ILE A 317 11.48 3.99 1.88
N ILE A 318 11.48 5.18 1.28
CA ILE A 318 12.71 5.79 0.74
C ILE A 318 13.74 6.02 1.84
N ARG A 319 13.30 6.48 3.03
CA ARG A 319 14.16 6.69 4.19
C ARG A 319 14.73 5.40 4.74
N LEU A 320 13.96 4.32 4.79
CA LEU A 320 14.51 3.01 5.11
C LEU A 320 15.64 2.64 4.16
N LEU A 321 15.46 2.89 2.86
CA LEU A 321 16.44 2.54 1.83
C LEU A 321 17.72 3.37 1.90
N HIS A 322 17.68 4.65 2.28
CA HIS A 322 18.85 5.53 2.30
C HIS A 322 19.45 5.82 3.68
N SER A 323 18.76 5.52 4.79
CA SER A 323 19.23 5.82 6.15
C SER A 323 20.62 5.23 6.41
N LYS A 324 21.58 6.11 6.75
CA LYS A 324 23.01 5.78 6.95
C LYS A 324 23.74 5.25 5.70
N ARG A 325 23.17 5.41 4.51
CA ARG A 325 23.72 4.92 3.24
C ARG A 325 24.09 6.02 2.27
N LEU A 326 23.93 7.31 2.60
CA LEU A 326 24.29 8.42 1.71
C LEU A 326 25.74 8.91 1.89
N THR A 327 26.54 8.25 2.74
CA THR A 327 27.95 8.57 2.92
C THR A 327 28.77 8.08 1.73
N LEU A 328 29.24 9.04 0.91
CA LEU A 328 30.01 8.78 -0.30
C LEU A 328 31.28 7.95 -0.03
N GLY A 329 31.63 7.05 -0.95
CA GLY A 329 32.81 6.18 -0.83
C GLY A 329 32.59 4.93 0.05
N THR A 330 31.38 4.73 0.59
CA THR A 330 31.06 3.53 1.37
C THR A 330 30.37 2.46 0.51
N PRO A 331 30.54 1.16 0.81
CA PRO A 331 29.79 0.07 0.15
C PRO A 331 28.27 0.23 0.28
N TYR A 332 27.82 0.85 1.37
CA TYR A 332 26.41 1.11 1.64
C TYR A 332 25.80 2.13 0.67
N CYS A 333 26.57 3.17 0.32
CA CYS A 333 26.20 4.18 -0.68
C CYS A 333 26.15 3.59 -2.08
N PHE A 334 27.13 2.77 -2.43
CA PHE A 334 27.08 2.00 -3.66
C PHE A 334 25.80 1.16 -3.75
N ALA A 335 25.54 0.33 -2.74
CA ALA A 335 24.36 -0.54 -2.72
C ALA A 335 23.03 0.22 -2.80
N TYR A 336 22.93 1.40 -2.18
CA TYR A 336 21.76 2.27 -2.31
C TYR A 336 21.62 2.85 -3.74
N SER A 337 22.71 3.33 -4.32
CA SER A 337 22.70 3.91 -5.66
C SER A 337 22.45 2.90 -6.77
N GLU A 338 22.71 1.61 -6.53
CA GLU A 338 22.34 0.53 -7.45
C GLU A 338 20.86 0.13 -7.31
N SER A 339 20.26 0.37 -6.13
CA SER A 339 18.88 -0.06 -5.87
C SER A 339 17.82 0.97 -6.19
N VAL A 340 18.19 2.25 -6.26
CA VAL A 340 17.24 3.32 -6.55
C VAL A 340 17.74 4.16 -7.70
N ARG A 341 16.83 4.50 -8.62
CA ARG A 341 17.13 5.36 -9.76
C ARG A 341 17.08 6.82 -9.34
N GLY A 342 17.93 7.65 -9.95
CA GLY A 342 17.95 9.07 -9.64
C GLY A 342 16.67 9.79 -10.05
N GLU A 343 16.08 9.36 -11.17
CA GLU A 343 14.81 9.89 -11.67
C GLU A 343 13.68 9.65 -10.67
N ASP A 344 13.65 8.45 -10.10
CA ASP A 344 12.68 8.02 -9.11
C ASP A 344 12.75 8.87 -7.83
N ILE A 345 13.96 9.20 -7.34
CA ILE A 345 14.13 10.10 -6.19
C ILE A 345 13.58 11.49 -6.50
N THR A 346 13.96 12.05 -7.65
CA THR A 346 13.53 13.40 -8.04
C THR A 346 12.02 13.49 -8.21
N ASP A 347 11.39 12.47 -8.80
CA ASP A 347 9.94 12.42 -8.94
C ASP A 347 9.22 12.37 -7.59
N HIS A 348 9.74 11.57 -6.66
CA HIS A 348 9.22 11.47 -5.31
C HIS A 348 9.30 12.81 -4.56
N PHE A 349 10.43 13.53 -4.68
CA PHE A 349 10.58 14.86 -4.09
C PHE A 349 9.67 15.89 -4.74
N ALA A 350 9.59 15.92 -6.07
CA ALA A 350 8.73 16.84 -6.80
C ALA A 350 7.25 16.60 -6.45
N ARG A 351 6.83 15.35 -6.23
CA ARG A 351 5.49 15.02 -5.73
C ARG A 351 5.23 15.60 -4.34
N GLY A 352 6.14 15.39 -3.39
CA GLY A 352 6.03 15.98 -2.05
C GLY A 352 5.92 17.51 -2.08
N VAL A 353 6.73 18.15 -2.93
CA VAL A 353 6.69 19.61 -3.16
C VAL A 353 5.33 20.06 -3.71
N ARG A 354 4.78 19.35 -4.71
CA ARG A 354 3.46 19.67 -5.28
C ARG A 354 2.35 19.50 -4.24
N LEU A 355 2.36 18.42 -3.47
CA LEU A 355 1.38 18.18 -2.41
C LEU A 355 1.43 19.28 -1.34
N ALA A 356 2.62 19.69 -0.92
CA ALA A 356 2.80 20.82 0.00
C ALA A 356 2.21 22.13 -0.58
N ALA A 357 2.37 22.37 -1.89
CA ALA A 357 1.75 23.51 -2.55
C ALA A 357 0.21 23.40 -2.63
N GLU A 358 -0.32 22.23 -2.97
CA GLU A 358 -1.77 22.00 -3.07
C GLU A 358 -2.50 22.21 -1.74
N MET A 359 -1.86 21.84 -0.63
CA MET A 359 -2.37 22.05 0.72
C MET A 359 -2.17 23.48 1.24
N ASN A 360 -1.76 24.41 0.37
CA ASN A 360 -1.41 25.78 0.69
C ASN A 360 -0.36 25.90 1.80
N GLY A 361 0.44 24.87 2.08
CA GLY A 361 1.40 24.81 3.18
C GLY A 361 0.83 24.41 4.55
N ASP A 362 -0.48 24.21 4.70
CA ASP A 362 -1.10 23.78 5.96
C ASP A 362 -1.12 22.26 6.03
N VAL A 363 0.07 21.66 6.17
CA VAL A 363 0.25 20.22 6.20
C VAL A 363 0.14 19.68 7.63
N ILE A 364 -0.94 20.03 8.34
CA ILE A 364 -1.21 19.43 9.65
C ILE A 364 -2.01 18.15 9.41
N PHE A 365 -1.32 17.01 9.54
CA PHE A 365 -1.91 15.69 9.32
C PHE A 365 -1.97 14.90 10.64
N ASP A 366 -3.19 14.53 11.07
CA ASP A 366 -3.49 13.62 12.19
C ASP A 366 -2.70 13.88 13.51
N GLY A 367 -2.29 15.14 13.75
CA GLY A 367 -1.65 15.58 14.99
C GLY A 367 -0.27 14.99 15.28
N HIS A 368 0.34 14.23 14.37
CA HIS A 368 1.52 13.43 14.75
C HIS A 368 2.82 13.64 13.98
N LEU A 369 2.88 14.09 12.74
CA LEU A 369 4.19 14.34 12.09
C LEU A 369 4.02 15.31 10.92
N ASP A 370 4.76 16.42 10.93
CA ASP A 370 4.87 17.35 9.80
C ASP A 370 5.54 16.66 8.58
N PRO A 371 4.78 16.37 7.51
CA PRO A 371 5.33 15.74 6.31
C PRO A 371 6.34 16.64 5.59
N THR A 372 6.27 17.97 5.81
CA THR A 372 7.18 18.92 5.17
C THR A 372 8.57 18.89 5.79
N GLY A 373 8.69 18.77 7.12
CA GLY A 373 9.95 18.47 7.78
C GLY A 373 10.61 17.19 7.27
N ARG A 374 9.81 16.13 7.07
CA ARG A 374 10.32 14.85 6.52
C ARG A 374 10.76 14.96 5.05
N LEU A 375 10.07 15.76 4.25
CA LEU A 375 10.50 16.09 2.88
C LEU A 375 11.81 16.86 2.90
N TYR A 376 11.90 17.89 3.76
CA TYR A 376 13.10 18.72 3.93
C TYR A 376 14.32 17.86 4.28
N GLU A 377 14.19 16.99 5.30
CA GLU A 377 15.27 16.08 5.74
C GLU A 377 15.77 15.22 4.58
N ALA A 378 14.87 14.58 3.83
CA ALA A 378 15.30 13.70 2.75
C ALA A 378 15.93 14.47 1.58
N ILE A 379 15.43 15.65 1.22
CA ILE A 379 16.09 16.48 0.20
C ILE A 379 17.48 16.91 0.70
N SER A 380 17.60 17.32 1.95
CA SER A 380 18.85 17.75 2.59
C SER A 380 19.90 16.64 2.57
N ASP A 381 19.52 15.42 2.95
CA ASP A 381 20.39 14.25 2.94
C ASP A 381 20.96 13.97 1.53
N HIS A 382 20.13 14.11 0.49
CA HIS A 382 20.57 13.91 -0.90
C HIS A 382 21.40 15.08 -1.44
N ILE A 383 21.14 16.31 -1.00
CA ILE A 383 22.00 17.46 -1.30
C ILE A 383 23.43 17.21 -0.82
N GLY A 384 23.62 16.59 0.34
CA GLY A 384 24.94 16.18 0.83
C GLY A 384 25.67 15.28 -0.18
N LEU A 385 25.00 14.22 -0.66
CA LEU A 385 25.56 13.34 -1.67
C LEU A 385 25.93 14.08 -2.98
N ILE A 386 25.01 14.90 -3.49
CA ILE A 386 25.22 15.70 -4.72
C ILE A 386 26.39 16.67 -4.55
N HIS A 387 26.53 17.28 -3.37
CA HIS A 387 27.58 18.25 -3.08
C HIS A 387 28.97 17.60 -3.03
N HIS A 388 29.09 16.40 -2.45
CA HIS A 388 30.40 15.75 -2.28
C HIS A 388 30.90 15.06 -3.54
N LEU A 389 30.01 14.56 -4.41
CA LEU A 389 30.40 13.79 -5.60
C LEU A 389 31.38 14.51 -6.57
N PRO A 390 31.22 15.81 -6.89
CA PRO A 390 32.17 16.53 -7.74
C PRO A 390 33.59 16.64 -7.16
N HIS A 391 33.76 16.49 -5.84
CA HIS A 391 35.06 16.56 -5.17
C HIS A 391 35.84 15.24 -5.28
N VAL A 392 35.20 14.15 -5.71
CA VAL A 392 35.90 12.88 -5.98
C VAL A 392 36.78 13.05 -7.22
N PRO A 393 38.09 12.75 -7.14
CA PRO A 393 39.00 12.83 -8.27
C PRO A 393 38.49 12.04 -9.48
N PRO A 394 38.60 12.55 -10.72
CA PRO A 394 38.12 11.85 -11.91
C PRO A 394 38.65 10.42 -12.05
N ALA A 395 39.90 10.17 -11.64
CA ALA A 395 40.51 8.83 -11.65
C ALA A 395 39.80 7.84 -10.72
N GLU A 396 39.24 8.32 -9.60
CA GLU A 396 38.52 7.48 -8.63
C GLU A 396 37.06 7.24 -9.03
N ARG A 397 36.46 8.12 -9.84
CA ARG A 397 35.05 7.97 -10.28
C ARG A 397 34.80 6.71 -11.10
N ALA A 398 35.84 6.12 -11.70
CA ALA A 398 35.76 4.84 -12.39
C ALA A 398 35.61 3.64 -11.42
N ASN A 399 35.93 3.81 -10.13
CA ASN A 399 35.72 2.76 -9.14
C ASN A 399 34.20 2.53 -8.96
N PRO A 400 33.75 1.26 -8.95
CA PRO A 400 32.34 0.92 -8.75
C PRO A 400 31.68 1.66 -7.58
N VAL A 401 32.41 1.86 -6.47
CA VAL A 401 31.91 2.52 -5.25
C VAL A 401 31.45 3.97 -5.50
N TYR A 402 32.00 4.65 -6.51
CA TYR A 402 31.60 6.00 -6.93
C TYR A 402 30.77 6.02 -8.22
N ALA A 403 30.88 4.99 -9.06
CA ALA A 403 30.14 4.89 -10.31
C ALA A 403 28.62 4.81 -10.08
N GLY A 404 28.19 4.05 -9.07
CA GLY A 404 26.77 3.98 -8.66
C GLY A 404 26.22 5.36 -8.27
N PRO A 405 26.81 6.05 -7.26
CA PRO A 405 26.38 7.39 -6.87
C PRO A 405 26.42 8.41 -8.01
N ALA A 406 27.38 8.29 -8.93
CA ALA A 406 27.44 9.14 -10.11
C ALA A 406 26.25 8.93 -11.06
N ARG A 407 25.86 7.67 -11.33
CA ARG A 407 24.66 7.34 -12.10
C ARG A 407 23.39 7.84 -11.41
N LEU A 408 23.30 7.67 -10.10
CA LEU A 408 22.18 8.18 -9.30
C LEU A 408 22.04 9.71 -9.47
N VAL A 409 23.12 10.48 -9.25
CA VAL A 409 23.09 11.94 -9.39
C VAL A 409 22.79 12.38 -10.82
N GLU A 410 23.27 11.66 -11.83
CA GLU A 410 22.95 11.95 -13.24
C GLU A 410 21.47 11.71 -13.55
N GLY A 411 20.87 10.62 -13.05
CA GLY A 411 19.43 10.39 -13.16
C GLY A 411 18.63 11.48 -12.46
N MET A 412 19.07 11.91 -11.27
CA MET A 412 18.43 13.01 -10.53
C MET A 412 18.46 14.31 -11.33
N ARG A 413 19.62 14.65 -11.92
CA ARG A 413 19.81 15.82 -12.79
C ARG A 413 18.92 15.77 -14.02
N THR A 414 18.88 14.62 -14.70
CA THR A 414 18.10 14.41 -15.91
C THR A 414 16.62 14.64 -15.62
N ARG A 415 16.08 14.03 -14.57
CA ARG A 415 14.67 14.21 -14.22
C ARG A 415 14.36 15.59 -13.65
N ALA A 416 15.26 16.19 -12.89
CA ALA A 416 15.03 17.52 -12.28
C ALA A 416 14.83 18.59 -13.36
N ARG A 417 15.51 18.48 -14.50
CA ARG A 417 15.28 19.33 -15.67
C ARG A 417 13.82 19.36 -16.15
N GLU A 418 13.01 18.35 -15.85
CA GLU A 418 11.62 18.27 -16.33
C GLU A 418 10.62 18.74 -15.27
N VAL A 419 10.90 18.47 -14.00
CA VAL A 419 9.92 18.63 -12.90
C VAL A 419 10.25 19.74 -11.91
N TRP A 420 11.50 20.21 -11.86
CA TRP A 420 11.96 21.13 -10.82
C TRP A 420 11.30 22.49 -10.90
N TRP A 421 11.31 23.13 -12.07
CA TRP A 421 10.77 24.48 -12.24
C TRP A 421 9.26 24.52 -12.06
N THR A 422 8.53 23.56 -12.62
CA THR A 422 7.06 23.50 -12.50
C THR A 422 6.63 23.34 -11.05
N SER A 423 7.28 22.46 -10.29
CA SER A 423 7.01 22.28 -8.85
C SER A 423 7.46 23.49 -8.00
N LEU A 424 8.57 24.15 -8.34
CA LEU A 424 9.00 25.40 -7.70
C LEU A 424 7.98 26.53 -7.92
N CYS A 425 7.49 26.70 -9.14
CA CYS A 425 6.43 27.66 -9.46
C CYS A 425 5.16 27.43 -8.63
N SER A 426 4.77 26.17 -8.42
CA SER A 426 3.62 25.82 -7.57
C SER A 426 3.80 26.31 -6.14
N LEU A 427 4.99 26.11 -5.53
CA LEU A 427 5.28 26.64 -4.20
C LEU A 427 5.26 28.17 -4.18
N GLN A 428 5.94 28.83 -5.12
CA GLN A 428 6.01 30.29 -5.17
C GLN A 428 4.62 30.93 -5.35
N ALA A 429 3.73 30.30 -6.12
CA ALA A 429 2.36 30.76 -6.30
C ALA A 429 1.53 30.67 -5.01
N VAL A 430 1.83 29.72 -4.12
CA VAL A 430 1.21 29.61 -2.79
C VAL A 430 1.75 30.70 -1.87
N GLU A 431 3.07 30.85 -1.80
CA GLU A 431 3.72 31.88 -0.97
C GLU A 431 3.23 33.29 -1.34
N TYR A 432 3.10 33.59 -2.64
CA TYR A 432 2.58 34.87 -3.11
C TYR A 432 1.10 35.11 -2.72
N ARG A 433 0.30 34.04 -2.58
CA ARG A 433 -1.13 34.14 -2.22
C ARG A 433 -1.35 34.27 -0.72
N ARG A 434 -0.39 33.86 0.11
CA ARG A 434 -0.52 33.94 1.57
C ARG A 434 -0.53 35.42 2.01
N PRO A 435 -1.57 35.89 2.71
CA PRO A 435 -1.59 37.23 3.29
C PRO A 435 -0.38 37.43 4.21
N TRP A 436 0.16 38.65 4.25
CA TRP A 436 1.29 38.98 5.11
C TRP A 436 1.00 38.86 6.61
N GLU A 437 -0.29 38.78 6.99
CA GLU A 437 -0.78 38.91 8.36
C GLU A 437 -1.30 37.60 8.98
N THR A 438 -1.25 36.46 8.28
CA THR A 438 -1.73 35.19 8.86
C THR A 438 -0.70 34.59 9.83
N ASP A 439 -1.12 34.36 11.07
CA ASP A 439 -0.49 33.49 12.08
C ASP A 439 -0.89 32.03 11.77
N PRO A 440 0.03 31.04 11.62
CA PRO A 440 1.45 31.03 12.00
C PRO A 440 2.44 31.68 11.00
N PRO A 441 3.62 32.09 11.48
CA PRO A 441 4.62 32.81 10.68
C PRO A 441 5.12 32.04 9.46
N ARG A 442 5.47 32.77 8.40
CA ARG A 442 6.00 32.31 7.09
C ARG A 442 7.19 31.32 7.13
N THR A 443 7.79 31.08 8.28
CA THR A 443 9.10 30.43 8.41
C THR A 443 9.12 28.97 7.94
N GLU A 444 8.00 28.23 8.06
CA GLU A 444 7.97 26.81 7.72
C GLU A 444 7.89 26.57 6.20
N PHE A 445 7.01 27.29 5.50
CA PHE A 445 6.83 27.12 4.05
C PHE A 445 8.02 27.65 3.24
N GLY A 446 8.65 28.75 3.71
CA GLY A 446 9.88 29.28 3.13
C GLY A 446 11.01 28.25 3.09
N SER A 447 11.11 27.40 4.13
CA SER A 447 12.16 26.38 4.20
C SER A 447 12.07 25.34 3.08
N ILE A 448 10.85 24.99 2.62
CA ILE A 448 10.64 24.05 1.50
C ILE A 448 11.06 24.70 0.17
N ILE A 449 10.71 25.97 -0.03
CA ILE A 449 11.14 26.73 -1.23
C ILE A 449 12.67 26.78 -1.27
N ASP A 450 13.30 27.12 -0.15
CA ASP A 450 14.75 27.26 -0.06
C ASP A 450 15.48 25.94 -0.29
N ILE A 451 15.01 24.84 0.32
CA ILE A 451 15.64 23.52 0.13
C ILE A 451 15.42 22.99 -1.30
N TRP A 452 14.25 23.24 -1.90
CA TRP A 452 13.99 22.83 -3.29
C TRP A 452 14.82 23.67 -4.28
N LYS A 453 15.01 24.97 -4.02
CA LYS A 453 15.96 25.79 -4.78
C LYS A 453 17.39 25.30 -4.64
N SER A 454 17.82 24.99 -3.42
CA SER A 454 19.14 24.44 -3.13
C SER A 454 19.37 23.13 -3.89
N TYR A 455 18.38 22.23 -3.88
CA TYR A 455 18.41 20.98 -4.63
C TYR A 455 18.66 21.19 -6.14
N GLY A 456 17.87 22.06 -6.78
CA GLY A 456 18.06 22.40 -8.20
C GLY A 456 19.43 23.01 -8.49
N ASN A 457 19.85 23.99 -7.69
CA ASN A 457 21.16 24.64 -7.82
C ASN A 457 22.31 23.64 -7.75
N ARG A 458 22.23 22.66 -6.83
CA ARG A 458 23.24 21.61 -6.66
C ARG A 458 23.28 20.63 -7.84
N LEU A 459 22.16 20.41 -8.51
CA LEU A 459 22.10 19.64 -9.75
C LEU A 459 22.56 20.44 -10.99
N GLY A 460 22.84 21.73 -10.83
CA GLY A 460 23.26 22.65 -11.89
C GLY A 460 22.11 23.34 -12.62
N LEU A 461 20.90 23.32 -12.04
CA LEU A 461 19.75 24.05 -12.55
C LEU A 461 19.78 25.49 -12.04
N ARG A 462 19.52 26.45 -12.93
CA ARG A 462 19.41 27.86 -12.58
C ARG A 462 17.98 28.34 -12.82
N GLU A 463 17.43 29.05 -11.85
CA GLU A 463 16.05 29.55 -11.88
C GLU A 463 15.74 30.33 -13.17
N ASP A 464 16.58 31.29 -13.53
CA ASP A 464 16.40 32.14 -14.71
C ASP A 464 16.51 31.38 -16.04
N VAL A 465 17.32 30.31 -16.07
CA VAL A 465 17.54 29.49 -17.26
C VAL A 465 16.38 28.51 -17.45
N GLU A 466 16.00 27.80 -16.39
CA GLU A 466 14.88 26.85 -16.45
C GLU A 466 13.55 27.57 -16.68
N GLN A 467 13.36 28.76 -16.09
CA GLN A 467 12.19 29.59 -16.39
C GLN A 467 12.08 29.90 -17.89
N LYS A 468 13.16 30.39 -18.52
CA LYS A 468 13.17 30.70 -19.96
C LYS A 468 12.96 29.46 -20.81
N ARG A 469 13.56 28.33 -20.42
CA ARG A 469 13.36 27.04 -21.09
C ARG A 469 11.89 26.63 -21.02
N HIS A 470 11.28 26.59 -19.84
CA HIS A 470 9.87 26.23 -19.71
C HIS A 470 8.93 27.21 -20.43
N GLN A 471 9.22 28.52 -20.43
CA GLN A 471 8.47 29.49 -21.21
C GLN A 471 8.58 29.24 -22.71
N ARG A 472 9.75 28.83 -23.21
CA ARG A 472 9.95 28.44 -24.60
C ARG A 472 9.20 27.15 -24.92
N ASP A 473 9.32 26.13 -24.08
CA ASP A 473 8.68 24.82 -24.28
C ASP A 473 7.15 24.95 -24.20
N ALA A 474 6.63 25.81 -23.32
CA ALA A 474 5.20 26.13 -23.23
C ALA A 474 4.63 26.77 -24.51
N ARG A 475 5.46 27.42 -25.35
CA ARG A 475 5.01 27.94 -26.65
C ARG A 475 4.69 26.85 -27.66
N HIS A 476 5.15 25.64 -27.42
CA HIS A 476 4.90 24.49 -28.28
C HIS A 476 3.71 23.65 -27.80
N HIS A 477 3.19 23.87 -26.58
CA HIS A 477 2.10 23.07 -26.04
C HIS A 477 0.80 23.87 -26.00
N CYS A 478 -0.30 23.25 -26.43
CA CYS A 478 -1.61 23.88 -26.34
C CYS A 478 -2.01 23.92 -24.85
N ALA A 479 -2.54 25.04 -24.35
CA ALA A 479 -2.92 25.16 -22.95
C ALA A 479 -4.24 24.42 -22.62
N TRP A 480 -5.06 24.09 -23.62
CA TRP A 480 -6.32 23.38 -23.43
C TRP A 480 -6.10 21.87 -23.22
N PRO A 481 -6.47 21.30 -22.06
CA PRO A 481 -6.19 19.89 -21.75
C PRO A 481 -6.89 18.89 -22.67
N GLY A 482 -7.97 19.30 -23.36
CA GLY A 482 -8.67 18.46 -24.34
C GLY A 482 -7.99 18.39 -25.71
N CYS A 483 -6.90 19.12 -25.93
CA CYS A 483 -6.17 19.15 -27.19
C CYS A 483 -5.08 18.06 -27.24
N PRO A 484 -4.91 17.29 -28.33
CA PRO A 484 -3.77 16.38 -28.48
C PRO A 484 -2.40 17.07 -28.34
N LEU A 485 -2.29 18.31 -28.83
CA LEU A 485 -1.09 19.15 -28.72
C LEU A 485 -0.82 19.69 -27.30
N TYR A 486 -1.68 19.40 -26.32
CA TYR A 486 -1.38 19.63 -24.90
C TYR A 486 -0.28 18.69 -24.40
N VAL A 487 -0.29 17.43 -24.89
CA VAL A 487 0.67 16.39 -24.48
C VAL A 487 1.82 16.26 -25.49
N GLU A 488 1.49 16.19 -26.78
CA GLU A 488 2.48 15.92 -27.83
C GLU A 488 3.39 17.11 -28.13
N GLY A 489 2.88 18.32 -27.89
CA GLY A 489 3.49 19.55 -28.37
C GLY A 489 3.45 19.69 -29.89
N SER A 490 3.72 20.88 -30.38
CA SER A 490 3.77 21.25 -31.79
C SER A 490 5.21 21.56 -32.21
N GLN A 491 5.60 21.11 -33.41
CA GLN A 491 6.90 21.48 -34.00
C GLN A 491 6.98 22.99 -34.28
N GLU A 492 5.84 23.61 -34.60
CA GLU A 492 5.72 25.06 -34.80
C GLU A 492 5.27 25.75 -33.51
N GLY A 493 5.66 27.02 -33.34
CA GLY A 493 5.19 27.84 -32.23
C GLY A 493 3.68 28.07 -32.31
N LEU A 494 2.97 27.84 -31.20
CA LEU A 494 1.54 28.05 -31.09
C LEU A 494 1.19 29.53 -30.83
N ARG A 495 -0.08 29.90 -31.02
CA ARG A 495 -0.55 31.27 -30.83
C ARG A 495 -0.63 31.60 -29.35
N ALA A 496 0.20 32.53 -28.88
CA ALA A 496 0.12 33.05 -27.54
C ALA A 496 -1.18 33.83 -27.31
N CYS A 497 -1.75 33.71 -26.11
CA CYS A 497 -2.91 34.48 -25.69
C CYS A 497 -2.59 35.97 -25.78
N THR A 498 -3.38 36.73 -26.55
CA THR A 498 -3.20 38.19 -26.70
C THR A 498 -3.37 38.97 -25.39
N GLY A 499 -3.99 38.36 -24.37
CA GLY A 499 -4.19 38.97 -23.05
C GLY A 499 -2.96 38.88 -22.14
N CYS A 500 -2.45 37.67 -21.91
CA CYS A 500 -1.34 37.43 -20.98
C CYS A 500 0.00 37.12 -21.64
N GLY A 501 0.02 36.70 -22.91
CA GLY A 501 1.22 36.26 -23.63
C GLY A 501 1.85 34.95 -23.13
N VAL A 502 1.30 34.32 -22.09
CA VAL A 502 1.86 33.12 -21.44
C VAL A 502 1.24 31.83 -22.00
N SER A 503 -0.09 31.70 -21.97
CA SER A 503 -0.78 30.51 -22.49
C SER A 503 -0.76 30.49 -24.01
N CYS A 504 -0.52 29.33 -24.62
CA CYS A 504 -0.47 29.17 -26.07
C CYS A 504 -1.55 28.20 -26.56
N TYR A 505 -2.12 28.44 -27.73
CA TYR A 505 -3.22 27.65 -28.29
C TYR A 505 -2.97 27.32 -29.76
N CYS A 506 -3.29 26.10 -30.18
CA CYS A 506 -3.18 25.72 -31.59
C CYS A 506 -4.32 26.32 -32.42
N SER A 507 -5.53 26.42 -31.87
CA SER A 507 -6.71 27.01 -32.51
C SER A 507 -7.41 28.05 -31.65
N GLN A 508 -8.18 28.93 -32.30
CA GLN A 508 -9.12 29.83 -31.63
C GLN A 508 -10.17 29.04 -30.84
N ASP A 509 -10.54 27.85 -31.34
CA ASP A 509 -11.49 26.95 -30.69
C ASP A 509 -10.90 26.45 -29.37
N CYS A 510 -9.66 25.97 -29.35
CA CYS A 510 -8.97 25.56 -28.11
C CYS A 510 -8.88 26.71 -27.10
N GLN A 511 -8.62 27.93 -27.58
CA GLN A 511 -8.62 29.12 -26.71
C GLN A 511 -10.02 29.39 -26.13
N THR A 512 -11.07 29.23 -26.94
CA THR A 512 -12.46 29.50 -26.54
C THR A 512 -12.94 28.46 -25.53
N GLU A 513 -12.63 27.18 -25.75
CA GLU A 513 -12.94 26.08 -24.83
C GLU A 513 -12.24 26.26 -23.48
N ASP A 514 -10.95 26.64 -23.49
CA ASP A 514 -10.18 26.88 -22.27
C ASP A 514 -10.51 28.22 -21.57
N TRP A 515 -11.15 29.17 -22.27
CA TRP A 515 -11.33 30.54 -21.77
C TRP A 515 -12.02 30.62 -20.42
N LYS A 516 -13.00 29.74 -20.15
CA LYS A 516 -13.72 29.70 -18.86
C LYS A 516 -12.76 29.47 -17.68
N ARG A 517 -11.74 28.63 -17.87
CA ARG A 517 -10.67 28.37 -16.90
C ARG A 517 -9.63 29.49 -16.94
N HIS A 518 -9.11 29.79 -18.12
CA HIS A 518 -7.98 30.71 -18.30
C HIS A 518 -8.29 32.17 -17.92
N LYS A 519 -9.53 32.66 -18.08
CA LYS A 519 -9.88 34.08 -17.86
C LYS A 519 -9.45 34.63 -16.50
N LYS A 520 -9.51 33.82 -15.43
CA LYS A 520 -9.09 34.22 -14.08
C LYS A 520 -7.57 34.37 -13.98
N GLU A 521 -6.83 33.44 -14.57
CA GLU A 521 -5.36 33.44 -14.61
C GLU A 521 -4.82 34.52 -15.54
N CYS A 522 -5.45 34.70 -16.71
CA CYS A 522 -5.09 35.69 -17.73
C CYS A 522 -5.00 37.10 -17.14
N LYS A 523 -6.01 37.51 -16.35
CA LYS A 523 -6.02 38.82 -15.68
C LYS A 523 -4.87 38.99 -14.69
N ARG A 524 -4.55 37.94 -13.93
CA ARG A 524 -3.47 37.97 -12.93
C ARG A 524 -2.10 38.06 -13.61
N LEU A 525 -1.88 37.24 -14.64
CA LEU A 525 -0.64 37.24 -15.41
C LEU A 525 -0.43 38.58 -16.13
N LYS A 526 -1.49 39.15 -16.70
CA LYS A 526 -1.44 40.48 -17.32
C LYS A 526 -1.04 41.58 -16.33
N ALA A 527 -1.55 41.51 -15.10
CA ALA A 527 -1.22 42.48 -14.05
C ALA A 527 0.23 42.33 -13.56
N ALA A 528 0.81 41.13 -13.61
CA ALA A 528 2.20 40.89 -13.22
C ALA A 528 3.22 41.27 -14.31
N SER A 529 2.78 41.34 -15.58
CA SER A 529 3.62 41.68 -16.72
C SER A 529 3.57 43.16 -17.14
N SER A 530 2.69 43.95 -16.51
CA SER A 530 2.56 45.40 -16.72
C SER A 530 3.26 46.12 -15.57
#